data_AF-A0AAD3MYZ6-F1
#
_entry.id   AF-A0AAD3MYZ6-F1
#
_cell.length_a   1.000
_cell.length_b   1.000
_cell.length_c   1.000
_cell.angle_alpha   90.00
_cell.angle_beta   90.00
_cell.angle_gamma   90.00
#
_symmetry.space_group_name_H-M   'P 1'
#
loop_
_entity.id
_entity.type
_entity.pdbx_description
1 polymer ?
#
loop_
_entity_poly.entity_id
_entity_poly.type
_entity_poly.pdbx_seq_one_letter_code
_entity_poly.pdbx_strand_id
1 'polypeptide(L)'
;MSFISSWRRSVKKNDSKKDAQKAQDVPDSPDSPSRLSVINSPDLDPIITDFRLQLPDNKDGLQSTNPSNGTKDSMYHALTYATILEMQAMMTFDPQHILAAGNTMKEAQAICQRHRKKSSFSKSFTEEELHAEVCYAECLLQRAALTFLRDENMISFIKGGIKVRTATRRTGEGDVEDAEKLLQPYLKKYPKGSIFLFFAGRIEEIKGNLDAAIKRFEECCEAQQQWKQFHHMCYWELMWCFTYKRHWKMAYFYADLLSKENSWSKATYAYMKAAYLSMLTKDDCLTFGETELTLFRQVPALKQKIAGKSLPTEKFAIRKARRYLAENPIPLPAPPLEMMYIWNGYTVIGKHRDLTEGMLKTLDEAQAKLESRTEFSTDDQCLLSLLKGLCLKHLGHQEEAEHYFTLVLCNETQIKYDHYLVPNALLEHGLLCLEQGRKDEAIKLLEAAKQNYKNYSMESRTHFRIQAALHKAKGTGENGIHVPSSP
;
A
#
# COMPACT_ATOMS: atom_id res chain seq x y z
N MET A 1 9.46 17.95 16.60
CA MET A 1 8.29 18.42 17.39
C MET A 1 8.11 19.95 17.42
N SER A 2 9.17 20.78 17.48
CA SER A 2 9.06 22.26 17.62
C SER A 2 8.57 23.05 16.38
N PHE A 3 8.77 22.53 15.17
CA PHE A 3 8.40 23.26 13.94
C PHE A 3 6.88 23.19 13.63
N ILE A 4 6.24 22.05 13.90
CA ILE A 4 4.79 21.81 13.68
C ILE A 4 3.94 22.72 14.59
N SER A 5 4.40 22.98 15.82
CA SER A 5 3.70 23.87 16.75
C SER A 5 3.81 25.36 16.37
N SER A 6 4.90 25.75 15.70
CA SER A 6 5.10 27.11 15.18
C SER A 6 4.15 27.40 14.01
N TRP A 7 3.93 26.43 13.12
CA TRP A 7 3.03 26.58 11.98
C TRP A 7 1.53 26.60 12.37
N ARG A 8 1.09 25.79 13.36
CA ARG A 8 -0.30 25.80 13.89
C ARG A 8 -0.77 27.17 14.41
N ARG A 9 0.13 28.06 14.84
CA ARG A 9 -0.25 29.41 15.33
C ARG A 9 -0.56 30.39 14.21
N SER A 10 -0.01 30.19 13.01
CA SER A 10 -0.23 31.11 11.89
C SER A 10 -1.58 30.89 11.20
N VAL A 11 -2.07 29.63 11.19
CA VAL A 11 -3.28 29.24 10.43
C VAL A 11 -4.58 29.47 11.22
N LYS A 12 -4.55 29.59 12.55
CA LYS A 12 -5.74 29.79 13.39
C LYS A 12 -6.39 31.19 13.32
N LYS A 13 -5.88 32.09 12.48
CA LYS A 13 -6.36 33.48 12.43
C LYS A 13 -7.53 33.75 11.47
N ASN A 14 -7.84 32.83 10.55
CA ASN A 14 -8.98 32.95 9.63
C ASN A 14 -9.80 31.66 9.65
N ASP A 15 -10.83 31.63 10.50
CA ASP A 15 -12.22 31.35 10.08
C ASP A 15 -13.06 30.91 11.27
N SER A 16 -14.05 31.75 11.56
CA SER A 16 -15.02 31.60 12.63
C SER A 16 -16.42 31.68 12.04
N LYS A 17 -17.32 30.84 12.57
CA LYS A 17 -18.81 30.83 12.49
C LYS A 17 -19.39 30.01 11.31
N LYS A 18 -20.06 28.88 11.59
CA LYS A 18 -21.51 28.67 11.96
C LYS A 18 -22.30 28.24 10.70
N ASP A 19 -23.34 27.40 10.68
CA ASP A 19 -24.22 26.78 11.68
C ASP A 19 -24.73 25.43 11.13
N ALA A 20 -25.23 24.58 12.02
CA ALA A 20 -25.85 23.28 11.74
C ALA A 20 -27.36 23.39 11.49
N GLN A 21 -27.94 22.47 10.70
CA GLN A 21 -29.37 22.13 10.79
C GLN A 21 -29.65 20.65 10.42
N LYS A 22 -30.31 19.97 11.37
CA LYS A 22 -31.03 18.68 11.35
C LYS A 22 -32.29 18.79 10.45
N ALA A 23 -33.03 17.77 10.00
CA ALA A 23 -33.11 16.30 10.06
C ALA A 23 -34.20 15.85 9.04
N GLN A 24 -34.26 14.57 8.66
CA GLN A 24 -35.40 13.66 8.94
C GLN A 24 -35.30 12.34 8.16
N ASP A 25 -35.40 11.24 8.93
CA ASP A 25 -35.44 9.84 8.50
C ASP A 25 -36.84 9.43 8.00
N VAL A 26 -36.89 8.48 7.07
CA VAL A 26 -38.09 7.73 6.67
C VAL A 26 -37.87 6.25 7.07
N PRO A 27 -38.84 5.56 7.71
CA PRO A 27 -38.64 4.19 8.19
C PRO A 27 -38.82 3.14 7.08
N ASP A 28 -37.89 2.18 7.03
CA ASP A 28 -37.94 1.01 6.15
C ASP A 28 -38.93 -0.07 6.62
N SER A 29 -39.49 -0.79 5.63
CA SER A 29 -40.43 -1.90 5.74
C SER A 29 -39.84 -3.18 6.40
N PRO A 30 -40.63 -4.04 7.08
CA PRO A 30 -40.10 -5.08 7.99
C PRO A 30 -39.51 -6.35 7.34
N ASP A 31 -39.57 -6.54 6.02
CA ASP A 31 -39.34 -7.86 5.40
C ASP A 31 -38.13 -7.95 4.46
N SER A 32 -37.09 -7.14 4.68
CA SER A 32 -35.78 -7.37 4.04
C SER A 32 -34.85 -8.14 5.01
N PRO A 33 -34.33 -9.33 4.65
CA PRO A 33 -33.42 -10.07 5.52
C PRO A 33 -32.10 -9.31 5.62
N SER A 34 -31.96 -8.52 6.69
CA SER A 34 -30.73 -7.84 7.09
C SER A 34 -29.63 -8.88 7.35
N ARG A 35 -28.83 -9.20 6.33
CA ARG A 35 -27.51 -9.81 6.53
C ARG A 35 -26.62 -8.78 7.21
N LEU A 36 -26.00 -9.21 8.32
CA LEU A 36 -25.07 -8.49 9.22
C LEU A 36 -25.68 -7.92 10.51
N SER A 37 -26.31 -8.78 11.32
CA SER A 37 -26.33 -8.58 12.78
C SER A 37 -25.01 -8.99 13.47
N VAL A 38 -23.99 -9.35 12.68
CA VAL A 38 -22.78 -10.14 13.00
C VAL A 38 -21.72 -9.42 13.87
N ILE A 39 -21.97 -8.21 14.38
CA ILE A 39 -20.87 -7.33 14.86
C ILE A 39 -21.05 -6.76 16.28
N ASN A 40 -22.20 -6.94 16.93
CA ASN A 40 -22.44 -6.39 18.27
C ASN A 40 -22.31 -7.47 19.37
N SER A 41 -21.11 -8.06 19.54
CA SER A 41 -20.82 -8.82 20.76
C SER A 41 -20.16 -7.92 21.82
N PRO A 42 -20.67 -7.87 23.06
CA PRO A 42 -20.08 -7.12 24.18
C PRO A 42 -18.65 -7.58 24.55
N ASP A 43 -18.20 -8.74 24.04
CA ASP A 43 -16.85 -9.28 24.27
C ASP A 43 -15.76 -8.60 23.42
N LEU A 44 -16.12 -7.84 22.37
CA LEU A 44 -15.16 -7.04 21.58
C LEU A 44 -14.78 -5.72 22.27
N ASP A 45 -15.57 -5.25 23.23
CA ASP A 45 -15.39 -3.90 23.79
C ASP A 45 -14.11 -3.71 24.61
N PRO A 46 -13.66 -4.69 25.41
CA PRO A 46 -12.35 -4.62 26.06
C PRO A 46 -11.20 -4.66 25.05
N ILE A 47 -11.30 -5.43 23.96
CA ILE A 47 -10.26 -5.60 22.93
C ILE A 47 -9.98 -4.28 22.21
N ILE A 48 -11.06 -3.55 21.93
CA ILE A 48 -11.00 -2.33 21.14
C ILE A 48 -10.65 -1.11 22.00
N THR A 49 -11.11 -1.08 23.26
CA THR A 49 -10.78 0.01 24.20
C THR A 49 -9.36 -0.16 24.78
N ASP A 50 -8.89 -1.39 24.94
CA ASP A 50 -7.62 -1.73 25.58
C ASP A 50 -6.52 -2.02 24.55
N PHE A 51 -6.26 -1.05 23.66
CA PHE A 51 -4.96 -0.91 22.96
C PHE A 51 -3.80 -0.60 23.93
N ARG A 52 -3.99 -0.80 25.25
CA ARG A 52 -2.96 -0.93 26.29
C ARG A 52 -2.52 -2.39 26.47
N LEU A 53 -2.56 -3.21 25.43
CA LEU A 53 -1.70 -4.38 25.38
C LEU A 53 -0.25 -3.86 25.45
N GLN A 54 0.33 -3.92 26.65
CA GLN A 54 1.73 -3.63 26.93
C GLN A 54 2.57 -4.61 26.10
N LEU A 55 2.88 -4.22 24.87
CA LEU A 55 3.90 -4.90 24.09
C LEU A 55 5.24 -4.64 24.79
N PRO A 56 6.05 -5.68 25.06
CA PRO A 56 7.30 -5.51 25.76
C PRO A 56 8.19 -4.52 25.02
N ASP A 57 8.63 -3.50 25.76
CA ASP A 57 9.51 -2.46 25.25
C ASP A 57 10.82 -3.06 24.75
N ASN A 58 11.32 -2.48 23.67
CA ASN A 58 12.52 -2.89 22.96
C ASN A 58 13.77 -2.46 23.77
N LYS A 59 13.99 -3.13 24.92
CA LYS A 59 15.21 -3.24 25.75
C LYS A 59 14.77 -3.72 27.13
N ASP A 60 15.19 -4.94 27.48
CA ASP A 60 15.02 -5.60 28.78
C ASP A 60 13.59 -6.04 29.14
N GLY A 61 13.32 -7.35 28.98
CA GLY A 61 12.17 -7.98 29.62
C GLY A 61 11.49 -9.10 28.84
N LEU A 62 12.20 -10.20 28.56
CA LEU A 62 11.57 -11.50 28.37
C LEU A 62 11.09 -12.03 29.75
N GLN A 63 10.24 -11.28 30.44
CA GLN A 63 9.57 -11.72 31.67
C GLN A 63 8.12 -11.24 31.67
N SER A 64 7.24 -12.17 31.26
CA SER A 64 5.86 -12.33 31.74
C SER A 64 5.03 -11.04 31.90
N THR A 65 4.47 -10.54 30.81
CA THR A 65 3.09 -10.03 30.85
C THR A 65 2.16 -11.17 30.48
N ASN A 66 1.89 -12.06 31.45
CA ASN A 66 0.74 -12.96 31.35
C ASN A 66 -0.51 -12.10 31.13
N PRO A 67 -1.33 -12.35 30.09
CA PRO A 67 -2.67 -11.77 30.04
C PRO A 67 -3.35 -12.09 31.37
N SER A 68 -3.97 -11.08 31.99
CA SER A 68 -4.79 -11.25 33.20
C SER A 68 -5.66 -12.51 33.02
N ASN A 69 -5.67 -13.39 34.01
CA ASN A 69 -6.11 -14.78 33.91
C ASN A 69 -7.57 -14.99 33.41
N GLY A 70 -8.38 -13.95 33.26
CA GLY A 70 -9.73 -14.02 32.66
C GLY A 70 -9.79 -13.90 31.13
N THR A 71 -8.67 -13.59 30.45
CA THR A 71 -8.64 -13.22 29.02
C THR A 71 -8.12 -14.33 28.09
N LYS A 72 -7.73 -15.49 28.64
CA LYS A 72 -7.07 -16.59 27.89
C LYS A 72 -8.02 -17.46 27.07
N ASP A 73 -9.34 -17.35 27.26
CA ASP A 73 -10.33 -18.21 26.58
C ASP A 73 -11.14 -17.51 25.48
N SER A 74 -10.98 -16.19 25.30
CA SER A 74 -11.65 -15.44 24.24
C SER A 74 -10.90 -15.60 22.91
N MET A 75 -11.57 -16.19 21.91
CA MET A 75 -11.03 -16.35 20.56
C MET A 75 -10.62 -15.01 19.91
N TYR A 76 -11.36 -13.94 20.17
CA TYR A 76 -11.08 -12.61 19.60
C TYR A 76 -9.84 -11.97 20.21
N HIS A 77 -9.64 -12.06 21.53
CA HIS A 77 -8.45 -11.53 22.19
C HIS A 77 -7.20 -12.28 21.72
N ALA A 78 -7.28 -13.61 21.65
CA ALA A 78 -6.18 -14.45 21.20
C ALA A 78 -5.80 -14.15 19.75
N LEU A 79 -6.79 -14.05 18.85
CA LEU A 79 -6.55 -13.68 17.44
C LEU A 79 -5.96 -12.27 17.34
N THR A 80 -6.57 -11.27 17.98
CA THR A 80 -6.11 -9.87 17.88
C THR A 80 -4.68 -9.70 18.38
N TYR A 81 -4.34 -10.31 19.53
CA TYR A 81 -2.98 -10.26 20.06
C TYR A 81 -1.99 -10.98 19.13
N ALA A 82 -2.36 -12.14 18.59
CA ALA A 82 -1.53 -12.86 17.62
C ALA A 82 -1.30 -12.04 16.34
N THR A 83 -2.34 -11.36 15.83
CA THR A 83 -2.26 -10.47 14.67
C THR A 83 -1.34 -9.28 14.94
N ILE A 84 -1.37 -8.68 16.14
CA ILE A 84 -0.45 -7.58 16.50
C ILE A 84 1.01 -8.05 16.50
N LEU A 85 1.28 -9.21 17.10
CA LEU A 85 2.63 -9.78 17.08
C LEU A 85 3.08 -10.15 15.66
N GLU A 86 2.17 -10.63 14.81
CA GLU A 86 2.46 -10.84 13.40
C GLU A 86 2.80 -9.53 12.69
N MET A 87 2.04 -8.45 12.91
CA MET A 87 2.37 -7.13 12.37
C MET A 87 3.76 -6.68 12.82
N GLN A 88 4.12 -6.87 14.09
CA GLN A 88 5.46 -6.57 14.61
C GLN A 88 6.54 -7.44 13.95
N ALA A 89 6.28 -8.74 13.79
CA ALA A 89 7.19 -9.68 13.13
C ALA A 89 7.42 -9.31 11.66
N MET A 90 6.35 -8.95 10.95
CA MET A 90 6.42 -8.42 9.60
C MET A 90 7.27 -7.14 9.58
N MET A 91 6.96 -6.14 10.42
CA MET A 91 7.63 -4.84 10.38
C MET A 91 9.12 -4.86 10.72
N THR A 92 9.53 -5.78 11.61
CA THR A 92 10.91 -5.85 12.10
C THR A 92 11.76 -6.89 11.37
N PHE A 93 11.13 -7.92 10.82
CA PHE A 93 11.79 -9.13 10.32
C PHE A 93 12.76 -9.79 11.31
N ASP A 94 12.56 -9.54 12.61
CA ASP A 94 13.37 -10.17 13.65
C ASP A 94 13.00 -11.66 13.74
N PRO A 95 13.95 -12.60 13.62
CA PRO A 95 13.69 -14.02 13.79
C PRO A 95 12.98 -14.34 15.12
N GLN A 96 13.26 -13.61 16.19
CA GLN A 96 12.61 -13.79 17.49
C GLN A 96 11.14 -13.35 17.45
N HIS A 97 10.84 -12.20 16.83
CA HIS A 97 9.45 -11.75 16.65
C HIS A 97 8.66 -12.70 15.73
N ILE A 98 9.26 -13.18 14.65
CA ILE A 98 8.65 -14.19 13.75
C ILE A 98 8.40 -15.52 14.48
N LEU A 99 9.31 -15.89 15.40
CA LEU A 99 9.14 -17.05 16.27
C LEU A 99 7.98 -16.88 17.24
N ALA A 100 7.96 -15.78 17.96
CA ALA A 100 6.91 -15.43 18.92
C ALA A 100 5.53 -15.34 18.24
N ALA A 101 5.40 -14.57 17.16
CA ALA A 101 4.16 -14.44 16.41
C ALA A 101 3.63 -15.78 15.91
N GLY A 102 4.52 -16.64 15.37
CA GLY A 102 4.14 -17.98 14.92
C GLY A 102 3.65 -18.90 16.03
N ASN A 103 4.19 -18.77 17.24
CA ASN A 103 3.75 -19.55 18.41
C ASN A 103 2.41 -19.02 18.95
N THR A 104 2.28 -17.72 19.14
CA THR A 104 1.03 -17.10 19.61
C THR A 104 -0.12 -17.32 18.62
N MET A 105 0.15 -17.31 17.31
CA MET A 105 -0.87 -17.62 16.30
C MET A 105 -1.31 -19.09 16.34
N LYS A 106 -0.42 -20.03 16.68
CA LYS A 106 -0.80 -21.44 16.91
C LYS A 106 -1.69 -21.58 18.14
N GLU A 107 -1.41 -20.84 19.20
CA GLU A 107 -2.22 -20.81 20.42
C GLU A 107 -3.61 -20.23 20.14
N ALA A 108 -3.69 -19.10 19.42
CA ALA A 108 -4.95 -18.49 19.00
C ALA A 108 -5.79 -19.45 18.14
N GLN A 109 -5.16 -20.16 17.19
CA GLN A 109 -5.84 -21.17 16.39
C GLN A 109 -6.38 -22.33 17.24
N ALA A 110 -5.61 -22.79 18.24
CA ALA A 110 -6.06 -23.85 19.13
C ALA A 110 -7.26 -23.43 19.98
N ILE A 111 -7.30 -22.16 20.43
CA ILE A 111 -8.45 -21.58 21.13
C ILE A 111 -9.66 -21.52 20.20
N CYS A 112 -9.52 -21.02 18.97
CA CYS A 112 -10.61 -21.01 17.99
C CYS A 112 -11.14 -22.42 17.71
N GLN A 113 -10.26 -23.42 17.57
CA GLN A 113 -10.63 -24.82 17.34
C GLN A 113 -11.46 -25.43 18.49
N ARG A 114 -11.31 -24.95 19.73
CA ARG A 114 -12.13 -25.44 20.87
C ARG A 114 -13.58 -24.99 20.77
N HIS A 115 -13.81 -23.80 20.22
CA HIS A 115 -15.11 -23.17 20.02
C HIS A 115 -15.78 -23.55 18.69
N ARG A 116 -15.07 -24.26 17.80
CA ARG A 116 -15.62 -24.80 16.54
C ARG A 116 -16.48 -26.04 16.76
N LYS A 117 -17.49 -26.19 15.91
CA LYS A 117 -18.45 -27.30 15.92
C LYS A 117 -17.75 -28.65 15.72
N LYS A 118 -18.03 -29.63 16.60
CA LYS A 118 -17.42 -30.98 16.58
C LYS A 118 -18.30 -32.07 15.97
N SER A 119 -19.55 -31.80 15.58
CA SER A 119 -20.52 -32.82 15.14
C SER A 119 -21.30 -32.46 13.87
N SER A 120 -21.43 -33.43 12.96
CA SER A 120 -21.90 -33.34 11.57
C SER A 120 -23.44 -33.42 11.38
N PHE A 121 -24.23 -33.54 12.45
CA PHE A 121 -25.66 -33.90 12.35
C PHE A 121 -26.66 -32.73 12.41
N SER A 122 -26.21 -31.50 12.67
CA SER A 122 -27.06 -30.30 12.63
C SER A 122 -26.55 -29.33 11.55
N LYS A 123 -27.44 -28.89 10.65
CA LYS A 123 -27.13 -27.94 9.57
C LYS A 123 -27.09 -26.47 10.01
N SER A 124 -27.45 -26.16 11.27
CA SER A 124 -27.45 -24.79 11.79
C SER A 124 -26.19 -24.53 12.63
N PHE A 125 -25.44 -23.48 12.30
CA PHE A 125 -24.36 -22.95 13.14
C PHE A 125 -24.94 -22.01 14.18
N THR A 126 -24.39 -22.03 15.40
CA THR A 126 -24.59 -20.90 16.32
C THR A 126 -23.74 -19.70 15.87
N GLU A 127 -24.10 -18.49 16.30
CA GLU A 127 -23.34 -17.27 15.98
C GLU A 127 -21.88 -17.38 16.46
N GLU A 128 -21.68 -17.95 17.66
CA GLU A 128 -20.35 -18.19 18.23
C GLU A 128 -19.54 -19.22 17.43
N GLU A 129 -20.17 -20.31 16.97
CA GLU A 129 -19.51 -21.30 16.11
C GLU A 129 -19.11 -20.70 14.75
N LEU A 130 -19.94 -19.82 14.18
CA LEU A 130 -19.62 -19.11 12.94
C LEU A 130 -18.43 -18.17 13.14
N HIS A 131 -18.39 -17.42 14.25
CA HIS A 131 -17.26 -16.56 14.57
C HIS A 131 -15.98 -17.38 14.82
N ALA A 132 -16.08 -18.55 15.44
CA ALA A 132 -14.95 -19.45 15.63
C ALA A 132 -14.42 -20.01 14.30
N GLU A 133 -15.29 -20.32 13.32
CA GLU A 133 -14.88 -20.68 11.95
C GLU A 133 -14.13 -19.54 11.26
N VAL A 134 -14.63 -18.31 11.35
CA VAL A 134 -14.00 -17.12 10.75
C VAL A 134 -12.65 -16.82 11.42
N CYS A 135 -12.59 -16.78 12.76
CA CYS A 135 -11.35 -16.54 13.49
C CYS A 135 -10.31 -17.64 13.25
N TYR A 136 -10.74 -18.89 13.11
CA TYR A 136 -9.86 -20.00 12.75
C TYR A 136 -9.32 -19.87 11.32
N ALA A 137 -10.17 -19.50 10.35
CA ALA A 137 -9.75 -19.26 8.98
C ALA A 137 -8.76 -18.09 8.90
N GLU A 138 -8.98 -17.01 9.65
CA GLU A 138 -8.06 -15.88 9.75
C GLU A 138 -6.72 -16.31 10.37
N CYS A 139 -6.73 -17.08 11.46
CA CYS A 139 -5.51 -17.66 12.02
C CYS A 139 -4.74 -18.50 10.99
N LEU A 140 -5.43 -19.32 10.18
CA LEU A 140 -4.80 -20.10 9.13
C LEU A 140 -4.17 -19.21 8.05
N LEU A 141 -4.87 -18.15 7.65
CA LEU A 141 -4.39 -17.19 6.66
C LEU A 141 -3.13 -16.48 7.15
N GLN A 142 -3.17 -15.98 8.38
CA GLN A 142 -2.06 -15.30 9.07
C GLN A 142 -0.87 -16.24 9.33
N ARG A 143 -1.12 -17.49 9.75
CA ARG A 143 -0.06 -18.51 9.85
C ARG A 143 0.56 -18.86 8.51
N ALA A 144 -0.24 -18.95 7.45
CA ALA A 144 0.29 -19.15 6.11
C ALA A 144 1.20 -17.98 5.74
N ALA A 145 0.75 -16.73 5.96
CA ALA A 145 1.55 -15.52 5.76
C ALA A 145 2.88 -15.54 6.53
N LEU A 146 2.87 -15.89 7.83
CA LEU A 146 4.08 -16.06 8.65
C LEU A 146 4.99 -17.21 8.19
N THR A 147 4.43 -18.32 7.72
CA THR A 147 5.23 -19.44 7.19
C THR A 147 5.95 -19.01 5.93
N PHE A 148 5.35 -18.17 5.09
CA PHE A 148 6.02 -17.56 3.94
C PHE A 148 7.13 -16.56 4.31
N LEU A 149 7.16 -16.02 5.53
CA LEU A 149 8.29 -15.23 6.05
C LEU A 149 9.46 -16.12 6.51
N ARG A 150 9.17 -17.39 6.85
CA ARG A 150 10.18 -18.39 7.23
C ARG A 150 10.70 -19.17 6.04
N ASP A 151 9.84 -19.45 5.06
CA ASP A 151 10.21 -20.19 3.87
C ASP A 151 11.04 -19.34 2.92
N GLU A 152 12.02 -19.98 2.28
CA GLU A 152 12.95 -19.36 1.33
C GLU A 152 12.25 -18.72 0.12
N ASN A 153 10.93 -18.84 -0.03
CA ASN A 153 10.13 -18.29 -1.12
C ASN A 153 9.37 -16.99 -0.78
N MET A 154 10.00 -16.08 -0.01
CA MET A 154 9.57 -14.69 0.27
C MET A 154 9.09 -13.88 -0.96
N ILE A 155 9.47 -14.29 -2.19
CA ILE A 155 8.95 -13.72 -3.45
C ILE A 155 7.42 -13.89 -3.55
N SER A 156 6.86 -14.98 -3.03
CA SER A 156 5.42 -15.25 -2.99
C SER A 156 4.68 -14.38 -1.97
N PHE A 157 5.33 -14.01 -0.87
CA PHE A 157 4.81 -13.05 0.11
C PHE A 157 4.87 -11.62 -0.40
N ILE A 158 5.95 -11.19 -1.08
CA ILE A 158 5.96 -9.88 -1.73
C ILE A 158 4.93 -9.84 -2.85
N LYS A 159 4.74 -10.95 -3.58
CA LYS A 159 3.58 -11.12 -4.47
C LYS A 159 2.26 -11.05 -3.69
N GLY A 160 2.16 -11.61 -2.47
CA GLY A 160 1.01 -11.64 -1.56
C GLY A 160 0.62 -10.30 -0.92
N GLY A 161 1.57 -9.57 -0.34
CA GLY A 161 1.38 -8.22 0.19
C GLY A 161 1.20 -7.19 -0.92
N ILE A 162 1.86 -7.35 -2.07
CA ILE A 162 1.49 -6.63 -3.28
C ILE A 162 0.09 -7.06 -3.72
N LYS A 163 -0.28 -8.35 -3.72
CA LYS A 163 -1.63 -8.86 -4.06
C LYS A 163 -2.71 -8.24 -3.19
N VAL A 164 -2.54 -8.15 -1.87
CA VAL A 164 -3.50 -7.53 -0.95
C VAL A 164 -3.52 -6.01 -1.16
N ARG A 165 -2.37 -5.33 -1.13
CA ARG A 165 -2.30 -3.86 -1.36
C ARG A 165 -2.75 -3.44 -2.76
N THR A 166 -2.60 -4.28 -3.78
CA THR A 166 -3.12 -4.03 -5.14
C THR A 166 -4.53 -4.57 -5.35
N ALA A 167 -5.00 -5.59 -4.65
CA ALA A 167 -6.40 -6.02 -4.68
C ALA A 167 -7.27 -4.91 -4.06
N THR A 168 -6.99 -4.48 -2.82
CA THR A 168 -7.71 -3.40 -2.13
C THR A 168 -7.70 -2.08 -2.93
N ARG A 169 -6.70 -1.89 -3.80
CA ARG A 169 -6.58 -0.68 -4.61
C ARG A 169 -7.06 -0.81 -6.06
N ARG A 170 -7.41 -2.02 -6.51
CA ARG A 170 -7.81 -2.30 -7.90
C ARG A 170 -9.24 -2.83 -8.02
N THR A 171 -9.90 -3.19 -6.91
CA THR A 171 -11.36 -3.38 -6.82
C THR A 171 -12.12 -2.09 -6.49
N GLY A 172 -11.42 -0.96 -6.42
CA GLY A 172 -11.80 0.24 -5.67
C GLY A 172 -12.78 1.23 -6.31
N GLU A 173 -13.97 0.77 -6.71
CA GLU A 173 -15.13 1.69 -6.74
C GLU A 173 -16.28 1.16 -5.89
N GLY A 174 -16.66 -0.12 -5.99
CA GLY A 174 -17.68 -0.70 -5.10
C GLY A 174 -17.21 -1.01 -3.67
N ASP A 175 -15.90 -1.24 -3.47
CA ASP A 175 -15.35 -1.75 -2.20
C ASP A 175 -15.07 -0.64 -1.17
N VAL A 176 -14.83 0.60 -1.63
CA VAL A 176 -14.44 1.72 -0.74
C VAL A 176 -15.62 2.23 0.08
N GLU A 177 -16.80 2.30 -0.54
CA GLU A 177 -18.04 2.73 0.13
C GLU A 177 -18.46 1.72 1.20
N ASP A 178 -18.33 0.43 0.91
CA ASP A 178 -18.65 -0.64 1.86
C ASP A 178 -17.64 -0.69 3.01
N ALA A 179 -16.34 -0.51 2.71
CA ALA A 179 -15.30 -0.37 3.74
C ALA A 179 -15.54 0.83 4.66
N GLU A 180 -16.00 1.96 4.11
CA GLU A 180 -16.36 3.14 4.89
C GLU A 180 -17.59 2.87 5.78
N LYS A 181 -18.67 2.32 5.23
CA LYS A 181 -19.88 1.95 5.99
C LYS A 181 -19.54 1.00 7.14
N LEU A 182 -18.66 0.04 6.90
CA LEU A 182 -18.19 -0.91 7.91
C LEU A 182 -17.41 -0.21 9.03
N LEU A 183 -16.61 0.80 8.70
CA LEU A 183 -15.74 1.49 9.65
C LEU A 183 -16.47 2.54 10.52
N GLN A 184 -17.53 3.17 10.00
CA GLN A 184 -18.25 4.27 10.66
C GLN A 184 -18.74 3.94 12.09
N PRO A 185 -19.38 2.77 12.36
CA PRO A 185 -19.81 2.42 13.72
C PRO A 185 -18.64 2.36 14.71
N TYR A 186 -17.50 1.83 14.27
CA TYR A 186 -16.31 1.70 15.12
C TYR A 186 -15.64 3.03 15.40
N LEU A 187 -15.62 3.96 14.44
CA LEU A 187 -15.12 5.31 14.70
C LEU A 187 -15.99 6.08 15.70
N LYS A 188 -17.32 5.84 15.69
CA LYS A 188 -18.24 6.43 16.67
C LYS A 188 -18.03 5.83 18.06
N LYS A 189 -17.86 4.51 18.14
CA LYS A 189 -17.66 3.78 19.40
C LYS A 189 -16.26 4.00 19.99
N TYR A 190 -15.24 4.10 19.13
CA TYR A 190 -13.82 4.17 19.47
C TYR A 190 -13.10 5.29 18.72
N PRO A 191 -13.40 6.56 19.05
CA PRO A 191 -12.88 7.72 18.32
C PRO A 191 -11.35 7.88 18.40
N LYS A 192 -10.70 7.25 19.40
CA LYS A 192 -9.24 7.25 19.57
C LYS A 192 -8.59 5.90 19.24
N GLY A 193 -9.33 4.97 18.65
CA GLY A 193 -8.78 3.68 18.25
C GLY A 193 -7.79 3.86 17.09
N SER A 194 -6.50 3.63 17.35
CA SER A 194 -5.43 3.94 16.40
C SER A 194 -5.57 3.15 15.08
N ILE A 195 -5.99 1.88 15.15
CA ILE A 195 -6.26 1.05 13.96
C ILE A 195 -7.41 1.60 13.11
N PHE A 196 -8.52 2.03 13.72
CA PHE A 196 -9.63 2.59 12.94
C PHE A 196 -9.27 3.95 12.35
N LEU A 197 -8.51 4.78 13.07
CA LEU A 197 -7.99 6.04 12.53
C LEU A 197 -7.04 5.80 11.34
N PHE A 198 -6.19 4.77 11.43
CA PHE A 198 -5.32 4.38 10.32
C PHE A 198 -6.12 3.96 9.09
N PHE A 199 -7.12 3.08 9.26
CA PHE A 199 -7.98 2.67 8.14
C PHE A 199 -8.84 3.82 7.60
N ALA A 200 -9.31 4.72 8.45
CA ALA A 200 -9.99 5.94 8.01
C ALA A 200 -9.08 6.81 7.13
N GLY A 201 -7.84 7.02 7.56
CA GLY A 201 -6.83 7.73 6.77
C GLY A 201 -6.54 7.04 5.43
N ARG A 202 -6.45 5.71 5.42
CA ARG A 202 -6.26 4.91 4.19
C ARG A 202 -7.43 5.02 3.22
N ILE A 203 -8.66 5.05 3.71
CA ILE A 203 -9.86 5.24 2.87
C ILE A 203 -9.82 6.64 2.23
N GLU A 204 -9.56 7.69 3.01
CA GLU A 204 -9.43 9.06 2.48
C GLU A 204 -8.30 9.17 1.45
N GLU A 205 -7.16 8.50 1.69
CA GLU A 205 -6.07 8.47 0.73
C GLU A 205 -6.46 7.77 -0.58
N ILE A 206 -7.17 6.64 -0.53
CA ILE A 206 -7.64 5.93 -1.73
C ILE A 206 -8.67 6.77 -2.51
N LYS A 207 -9.49 7.55 -1.81
CA LYS A 207 -10.40 8.55 -2.41
C LYS A 207 -9.66 9.75 -3.00
N GLY A 208 -8.37 9.93 -2.70
CA GLY A 208 -7.57 11.08 -3.09
C GLY A 208 -7.77 12.32 -2.21
N ASN A 209 -8.49 12.21 -1.09
CA ASN A 209 -8.70 13.29 -0.13
C ASN A 209 -7.48 13.45 0.79
N LEU A 210 -6.37 13.92 0.22
CA LEU A 210 -5.05 13.88 0.86
C LEU A 210 -4.97 14.67 2.17
N ASP A 211 -5.63 15.83 2.26
CA ASP A 211 -5.59 16.66 3.48
C ASP A 211 -6.33 16.00 4.65
N ALA A 212 -7.46 15.33 4.35
CA ALA A 212 -8.17 14.54 5.33
C ALA A 212 -7.35 13.31 5.76
N ALA A 213 -6.72 12.61 4.80
CA ALA A 213 -5.85 11.47 5.08
C ALA A 213 -4.68 11.86 6.00
N ILE A 214 -3.97 12.95 5.69
CA ILE A 214 -2.85 13.47 6.50
C ILE A 214 -3.32 13.74 7.93
N LYS A 215 -4.44 14.47 8.09
CA LYS A 215 -4.99 14.77 9.42
C LYS A 215 -5.30 13.50 10.21
N ARG A 216 -5.90 12.49 9.58
CA ARG A 216 -6.21 11.21 10.23
C ARG A 216 -4.96 10.44 10.63
N PHE A 217 -3.91 10.42 9.79
CA PHE A 217 -2.65 9.78 10.14
C PHE A 217 -1.90 10.51 11.26
N GLU A 218 -1.96 11.85 11.32
CA GLU A 218 -1.43 12.61 12.44
C GLU A 218 -2.19 12.33 13.74
N GLU A 219 -3.52 12.33 13.72
CA GLU A 219 -4.37 11.95 14.86
C GLU A 219 -4.07 10.52 15.33
N CYS A 220 -3.84 9.61 14.37
CA CYS A 220 -3.46 8.22 14.61
C CYS A 220 -2.11 8.12 15.35
N CYS A 221 -1.11 8.88 14.92
CA CYS A 221 0.18 9.00 15.60
C CYS A 221 0.06 9.63 16.98
N GLU A 222 -0.85 10.60 17.19
CA GLU A 222 -1.10 11.22 18.49
C GLU A 222 -1.77 10.23 19.48
N ALA A 223 -2.68 9.37 18.97
CA ALA A 223 -3.49 8.45 19.78
C ALA A 223 -2.71 7.29 20.43
N GLN A 224 -1.62 6.84 19.81
CA GLN A 224 -0.79 5.74 20.30
C GLN A 224 0.66 6.24 20.41
N GLN A 225 1.37 6.07 21.53
CA GLN A 225 2.79 6.47 21.67
C GLN A 225 3.71 5.31 22.04
N GLN A 226 3.15 4.16 22.43
CA GLN A 226 3.91 3.02 22.91
C GLN A 226 4.44 2.17 21.75
N TRP A 227 3.62 1.98 20.70
CA TRP A 227 3.98 1.13 19.57
C TRP A 227 4.57 1.93 18.39
N LYS A 228 5.89 2.14 18.42
CA LYS A 228 6.62 2.94 17.41
C LYS A 228 6.48 2.40 15.99
N GLN A 229 6.39 1.07 15.83
CA GLN A 229 6.23 0.44 14.52
C GLN A 229 4.90 0.83 13.86
N PHE A 230 3.86 1.08 14.66
CA PHE A 230 2.59 1.60 14.15
C PHE A 230 2.73 3.01 13.59
N HIS A 231 3.53 3.86 14.24
CA HIS A 231 3.89 5.16 13.69
C HIS A 231 4.61 5.03 12.36
N HIS A 232 5.47 4.03 12.19
CA HIS A 232 6.16 3.80 10.93
C HIS A 232 5.18 3.46 9.79
N MET A 233 4.08 2.76 10.07
CA MET A 233 3.01 2.58 9.06
C MET A 233 2.39 3.93 8.68
N CYS A 234 2.10 4.79 9.66
CA CYS A 234 1.55 6.12 9.40
C CYS A 234 2.54 7.02 8.64
N TYR A 235 3.82 7.00 9.01
CA TYR A 235 4.89 7.76 8.33
C TYR A 235 5.05 7.33 6.88
N TRP A 236 4.89 6.05 6.59
CA TRP A 236 4.91 5.54 5.22
C TRP A 236 3.77 6.12 4.38
N GLU A 237 2.54 6.12 4.89
CA GLU A 237 1.40 6.67 4.15
C GLU A 237 1.45 8.22 4.08
N LEU A 238 1.92 8.89 5.14
CA LEU A 238 2.17 10.34 5.15
C LEU A 238 3.22 10.73 4.10
N MET A 239 4.32 9.98 3.98
CA MET A 239 5.33 10.19 2.94
C MET A 239 4.68 10.19 1.56
N TRP A 240 3.79 9.24 1.27
CA TRP A 240 3.08 9.18 -0.02
C TRP A 240 2.07 10.30 -0.20
N CYS A 241 1.30 10.66 0.83
CA CYS A 241 0.37 11.79 0.77
C CYS A 241 1.10 13.10 0.40
N PHE A 242 2.24 13.38 1.05
CA PHE A 242 3.05 14.57 0.72
C PHE A 242 3.68 14.48 -0.67
N THR A 243 4.07 13.28 -1.12
CA THR A 243 4.51 13.05 -2.50
C THR A 243 3.41 13.38 -3.50
N TYR A 244 2.18 12.92 -3.27
CA TYR A 244 1.04 13.22 -4.13
C TYR A 244 0.72 14.72 -4.20
N LYS A 245 0.96 15.47 -3.11
CA LYS A 245 0.86 16.94 -3.08
C LYS A 245 2.10 17.65 -3.64
N ARG A 246 3.16 16.95 -4.05
CA ARG A 246 4.47 17.49 -4.46
C ARG A 246 5.18 18.31 -3.37
N HIS A 247 4.88 18.04 -2.11
CA HIS A 247 5.55 18.64 -0.96
C HIS A 247 6.82 17.86 -0.61
N TRP A 248 7.83 17.94 -1.49
CA TRP A 248 9.04 17.11 -1.44
C TRP A 248 9.82 17.20 -0.11
N LYS A 249 9.85 18.37 0.54
CA LYS A 249 10.51 18.57 1.84
C LYS A 249 9.87 17.72 2.94
N MET A 250 8.54 17.67 2.99
CA MET A 250 7.81 16.86 3.97
C MET A 250 7.93 15.37 3.65
N ALA A 251 7.87 15.01 2.36
CA ALA A 251 8.08 13.63 1.94
C ALA A 251 9.49 13.12 2.31
N TYR A 252 10.52 13.95 2.13
CA TYR A 252 11.88 13.68 2.60
C TYR A 252 11.94 13.49 4.11
N PHE A 253 11.29 14.36 4.89
CA PHE A 253 11.28 14.25 6.36
C PHE A 253 10.77 12.89 6.85
N TYR A 254 9.64 12.40 6.30
CA TYR A 254 9.13 11.08 6.67
C TYR A 254 9.99 9.94 6.13
N ALA A 255 10.59 10.08 4.95
CA ALA A 255 11.55 9.10 4.42
C ALA A 255 12.82 9.01 5.28
N ASP A 256 13.30 10.14 5.82
CA ASP A 256 14.43 10.19 6.75
C ASP A 256 14.11 9.50 8.07
N LEU A 257 12.94 9.78 8.65
CA LEU A 257 12.48 9.14 9.87
C LEU A 257 12.37 7.62 9.70
N LEU A 258 11.77 7.16 8.60
CA LEU A 258 11.70 5.73 8.25
C LEU A 258 13.08 5.12 8.03
N SER A 259 14.01 5.82 7.38
CA SER A 259 15.36 5.30 7.15
C SER A 259 16.15 5.08 8.44
N LYS A 260 15.88 5.89 9.47
CA LYS A 260 16.56 5.85 10.77
C LYS A 260 15.93 4.83 11.71
N GLU A 261 14.60 4.73 11.72
CA GLU A 261 13.89 3.95 12.73
C GLU A 261 13.36 2.60 12.22
N ASN A 262 13.10 2.46 10.92
CA ASN A 262 12.46 1.28 10.36
C ASN A 262 13.48 0.32 9.72
N SER A 263 13.38 -0.97 10.06
CA SER A 263 14.28 -2.03 9.59
C SER A 263 13.79 -2.78 8.34
N TRP A 264 12.58 -2.48 7.83
CA TRP A 264 11.93 -3.21 6.75
C TRP A 264 12.70 -3.15 5.43
N SER A 265 13.08 -1.95 4.97
CA SER A 265 13.83 -1.79 3.74
C SER A 265 14.69 -0.54 3.73
N LYS A 266 15.85 -0.63 4.36
CA LYS A 266 16.81 0.48 4.49
C LYS A 266 17.23 1.03 3.13
N ALA A 267 17.46 0.16 2.15
CA ALA A 267 17.83 0.59 0.81
C ALA A 267 16.70 1.34 0.09
N THR A 268 15.43 0.94 0.28
CA THR A 268 14.28 1.64 -0.31
C THR A 268 14.10 3.02 0.33
N TYR A 269 14.21 3.13 1.66
CA TYR A 269 14.07 4.42 2.34
C TYR A 269 15.20 5.39 1.95
N ALA A 270 16.46 4.93 1.90
CA ALA A 270 17.58 5.74 1.44
C ALA A 270 17.41 6.19 -0.03
N TYR A 271 16.91 5.30 -0.90
CA TYR A 271 16.58 5.65 -2.28
C TYR A 271 15.49 6.71 -2.35
N MET A 272 14.41 6.59 -1.56
CA MET A 272 13.34 7.59 -1.52
C MET A 272 13.83 8.94 -1.01
N LYS A 273 14.70 8.98 0.02
CA LYS A 273 15.35 10.22 0.47
C LYS A 273 16.11 10.88 -0.67
N ALA A 274 16.99 10.12 -1.34
CA ALA A 274 17.77 10.62 -2.48
C ALA A 274 16.86 11.12 -3.62
N ALA A 275 15.78 10.37 -3.89
CA ALA A 275 14.80 10.72 -4.90
C ALA A 275 14.10 12.05 -4.57
N TYR A 276 13.69 12.29 -3.32
CA TYR A 276 13.10 13.57 -2.94
C TYR A 276 14.09 14.73 -2.98
N LEU A 277 15.35 14.53 -2.55
CA LEU A 277 16.38 15.56 -2.70
C LEU A 277 16.60 15.93 -4.18
N SER A 278 16.57 14.96 -5.09
CA SER A 278 16.72 15.24 -6.53
C SER A 278 15.59 16.07 -7.15
N MET A 279 14.43 16.17 -6.47
CA MET A 279 13.31 17.02 -6.89
C MET A 279 13.35 18.43 -6.29
N LEU A 280 14.26 18.69 -5.34
CA LEU A 280 14.40 19.98 -4.68
C LEU A 280 15.34 20.91 -5.44
N THR A 281 15.24 22.20 -5.14
CA THR A 281 16.23 23.19 -5.61
C THR A 281 17.54 23.02 -4.83
N LYS A 282 18.67 23.47 -5.41
CA LYS A 282 19.98 23.40 -4.74
C LYS A 282 19.97 24.10 -3.37
N ASP A 283 19.27 25.23 -3.27
CA ASP A 283 19.14 26.00 -2.03
C ASP A 283 18.35 25.24 -0.96
N ASP A 284 17.28 24.56 -1.36
CA ASP A 284 16.47 23.76 -0.45
C ASP A 284 17.25 22.56 0.10
N CYS A 285 18.10 21.93 -0.71
CA CYS A 285 18.94 20.81 -0.29
C CYS A 285 19.92 21.18 0.84
N LEU A 286 20.41 22.42 0.88
CA LEU A 286 21.32 22.90 1.93
C LEU A 286 20.71 22.79 3.34
N THR A 287 19.37 22.83 3.44
CA THR A 287 18.64 22.71 4.72
C THR A 287 18.84 21.34 5.37
N PHE A 288 19.12 20.30 4.59
CA PHE A 288 19.16 18.91 5.07
C PHE A 288 20.58 18.39 5.34
N GLY A 289 21.61 19.06 4.84
CA GLY A 289 23.02 18.68 5.07
C GLY A 289 23.45 17.37 4.39
N GLU A 290 22.58 16.75 3.59
CA GLU A 290 22.85 15.57 2.77
C GLU A 290 22.68 15.91 1.29
N THR A 291 23.35 15.19 0.40
CA THR A 291 23.21 15.37 -1.06
C THR A 291 22.61 14.13 -1.70
N GLU A 292 21.83 14.30 -2.77
CA GLU A 292 21.25 13.15 -3.48
C GLU A 292 22.33 12.18 -3.97
N LEU A 293 23.49 12.70 -4.40
CA LEU A 293 24.64 11.91 -4.84
C LEU A 293 25.14 10.96 -3.74
N THR A 294 25.37 11.50 -2.54
CA THR A 294 25.86 10.71 -1.40
C THR A 294 24.88 9.61 -1.02
N LEU A 295 23.57 9.92 -0.99
CA LEU A 295 22.54 8.96 -0.62
C LEU A 295 22.39 7.87 -1.69
N PHE A 296 22.34 8.22 -2.98
CA PHE A 296 22.25 7.20 -4.05
C PHE A 296 23.44 6.24 -4.04
N ARG A 297 24.67 6.74 -3.76
CA ARG A 297 25.87 5.89 -3.64
C ARG A 297 25.82 4.93 -2.46
N GLN A 298 25.09 5.26 -1.39
CA GLN A 298 24.92 4.39 -0.22
C GLN A 298 23.86 3.28 -0.43
N VAL A 299 22.88 3.48 -1.31
CA VAL A 299 21.76 2.53 -1.53
C VAL A 299 22.23 1.07 -1.74
N PRO A 300 23.25 0.77 -2.59
CA PRO A 300 23.74 -0.60 -2.77
C PRO A 300 24.28 -1.26 -1.48
N ALA A 301 24.89 -0.47 -0.59
CA ALA A 301 25.47 -0.96 0.67
C ALA A 301 24.41 -1.25 1.74
N LEU A 302 23.22 -0.65 1.62
CA LEU A 302 22.10 -0.81 2.56
C LEU A 302 21.22 -2.01 2.25
N LYS A 303 21.57 -2.81 1.23
CA LYS A 303 20.81 -3.99 0.80
C LYS A 303 20.69 -4.99 1.94
N GLN A 304 19.46 -5.32 2.30
CA GLN A 304 19.18 -6.34 3.31
C GLN A 304 18.87 -7.69 2.63
N LYS A 305 19.21 -8.77 3.34
CA LYS A 305 18.73 -10.12 3.02
C LYS A 305 17.80 -10.53 4.15
N ILE A 306 16.56 -10.80 3.80
CA ILE A 306 15.54 -11.31 4.71
C ILE A 306 15.28 -12.75 4.25
N ALA A 307 15.45 -13.72 5.17
CA ALA A 307 15.36 -15.14 4.84
C ALA A 307 16.19 -15.54 3.59
N GLY A 308 17.43 -15.03 3.50
CA GLY A 308 18.36 -15.33 2.39
C GLY A 308 18.07 -14.62 1.05
N LYS A 309 16.92 -13.95 0.88
CA LYS A 309 16.56 -13.20 -0.34
C LYS A 309 16.48 -11.69 -0.08
N SER A 310 16.76 -10.88 -1.08
CA SER A 310 16.57 -9.42 -1.01
C SER A 310 15.22 -9.01 -1.58
N LEU A 311 14.60 -7.99 -0.99
CA LEU A 311 13.32 -7.47 -1.46
C LEU A 311 13.43 -7.01 -2.94
N PRO A 312 12.46 -7.33 -3.80
CA PRO A 312 12.42 -6.86 -5.18
C PRO A 312 12.50 -5.33 -5.31
N THR A 313 11.90 -4.59 -4.38
CA THR A 313 11.94 -3.12 -4.33
C THR A 313 13.35 -2.61 -4.04
N GLU A 314 14.12 -3.26 -3.17
CA GLU A 314 15.54 -2.92 -2.98
C GLU A 314 16.35 -3.25 -4.22
N LYS A 315 16.13 -4.42 -4.84
CA LYS A 315 16.82 -4.77 -6.09
C LYS A 315 16.52 -3.77 -7.20
N PHE A 316 15.32 -3.18 -7.22
CA PHE A 316 14.94 -2.12 -8.14
C PHE A 316 15.70 -0.82 -7.82
N ALA A 317 15.58 -0.33 -6.57
CA ALA A 317 16.27 0.87 -6.09
C ALA A 317 17.79 0.82 -6.33
N ILE A 318 18.41 -0.31 -6.01
CA ILE A 318 19.86 -0.54 -6.22
C ILE A 318 20.20 -0.49 -7.72
N ARG A 319 19.39 -1.11 -8.59
CA ARG A 319 19.63 -1.06 -10.04
C ARG A 319 19.59 0.37 -10.57
N LYS A 320 18.60 1.16 -10.17
CA LYS A 320 18.50 2.58 -10.55
C LYS A 320 19.64 3.42 -9.96
N ALA A 321 20.04 3.15 -8.72
CA ALA A 321 21.11 3.89 -8.04
C ALA A 321 22.51 3.60 -8.59
N ARG A 322 22.74 2.48 -9.30
CA ARG A 322 24.07 2.11 -9.84
C ARG A 322 24.70 3.17 -10.71
N ARG A 323 23.89 3.94 -11.46
CA ARG A 323 24.40 5.02 -12.32
C ARG A 323 25.05 6.17 -11.55
N TYR A 324 24.80 6.28 -10.24
CA TYR A 324 25.45 7.24 -9.35
C TYR A 324 26.85 6.79 -8.88
N LEU A 325 27.27 5.56 -9.20
CA LEU A 325 28.62 5.06 -8.88
C LEU A 325 29.68 5.58 -9.85
N ALA A 326 29.29 6.08 -11.02
CA ALA A 326 30.20 6.73 -11.95
C ALA A 326 30.77 8.04 -11.35
N GLU A 327 31.92 8.49 -11.85
CA GLU A 327 32.55 9.75 -11.45
C GLU A 327 31.65 10.95 -11.74
N ASN A 328 31.09 11.00 -12.96
CA ASN A 328 30.13 12.00 -13.41
C ASN A 328 28.77 11.32 -13.70
N PRO A 329 27.89 11.21 -12.68
CA PRO A 329 26.66 10.46 -12.82
C PRO A 329 25.54 11.26 -13.50
N ILE A 330 24.74 10.57 -14.32
CA ILE A 330 23.59 11.15 -15.00
C ILE A 330 22.35 11.08 -14.08
N PRO A 331 21.74 12.22 -13.69
CA PRO A 331 20.64 12.28 -12.71
C PRO A 331 19.33 11.64 -13.18
N LEU A 332 18.62 10.94 -12.29
CA LEU A 332 17.30 10.33 -12.56
C LEU A 332 16.28 11.42 -12.92
N PRO A 333 15.48 11.27 -14.00
CA PRO A 333 14.61 12.35 -14.46
C PRO A 333 13.48 12.65 -13.47
N ALA A 334 12.80 11.62 -12.94
CA ALA A 334 11.71 11.78 -11.97
C ALA A 334 11.59 10.58 -11.02
N PRO A 335 12.59 10.31 -10.15
CA PRO A 335 12.64 9.07 -9.39
C PRO A 335 11.48 8.85 -8.41
N PRO A 336 10.89 9.87 -7.74
CA PRO A 336 9.70 9.63 -6.92
C PRO A 336 8.47 9.21 -7.74
N LEU A 337 8.33 9.72 -8.97
CA LEU A 337 7.19 9.42 -9.85
C LEU A 337 7.33 8.03 -10.50
N GLU A 338 8.56 7.59 -10.77
CA GLU A 338 8.85 6.19 -11.16
C GLU A 338 8.49 5.24 -10.01
N MET A 339 8.91 5.56 -8.77
CA MET A 339 8.54 4.78 -7.59
C MET A 339 7.03 4.82 -7.33
N MET A 340 6.38 5.95 -7.57
CA MET A 340 4.93 6.08 -7.47
C MET A 340 4.22 5.05 -8.36
N TYR A 341 4.70 4.83 -9.59
CA TYR A 341 4.16 3.79 -10.47
C TYR A 341 4.30 2.39 -9.86
N ILE A 342 5.47 2.07 -9.29
CA ILE A 342 5.73 0.78 -8.62
C ILE A 342 4.77 0.57 -7.43
N TRP A 343 4.48 1.63 -6.67
CA TRP A 343 3.52 1.59 -5.57
C TRP A 343 2.07 1.87 -6.00
N ASN A 344 1.84 1.78 -7.31
CA ASN A 344 0.59 2.00 -8.00
C ASN A 344 0.12 3.47 -8.00
N GLY A 345 0.65 4.40 -7.17
CA GLY A 345 0.17 5.77 -6.84
C GLY A 345 -0.66 6.59 -7.86
N TYR A 346 -0.48 6.41 -9.17
CA TYR A 346 -1.30 6.99 -10.24
C TYR A 346 -2.82 6.79 -10.06
N THR A 347 -3.30 5.63 -9.57
CA THR A 347 -4.76 5.47 -9.33
C THR A 347 -5.30 6.29 -8.15
N VAL A 348 -4.44 6.81 -7.27
CA VAL A 348 -4.85 7.71 -6.17
C VAL A 348 -4.94 9.13 -6.70
N ILE A 349 -3.86 9.63 -7.32
CA ILE A 349 -3.86 10.98 -7.90
C ILE A 349 -4.89 11.12 -9.02
N GLY A 350 -5.19 10.05 -9.76
CA GLY A 350 -6.17 10.05 -10.84
C GLY A 350 -7.62 10.29 -10.39
N LYS A 351 -7.89 10.31 -9.09
CA LYS A 351 -9.20 10.71 -8.54
C LYS A 351 -9.41 12.23 -8.52
N HIS A 352 -8.32 13.01 -8.56
CA HIS A 352 -8.39 14.48 -8.62
C HIS A 352 -7.52 15.04 -9.75
N ARG A 353 -8.14 15.91 -10.55
CA ARG A 353 -7.53 16.41 -11.78
C ARG A 353 -6.29 17.30 -11.51
N ASP A 354 -6.35 18.12 -10.47
CA ASP A 354 -5.28 19.02 -10.02
C ASP A 354 -4.01 18.27 -9.59
N LEU A 355 -4.16 17.14 -8.87
CA LEU A 355 -3.03 16.29 -8.48
C LEU A 355 -2.34 15.69 -9.70
N THR A 356 -3.14 15.20 -10.67
CA THR A 356 -2.62 14.57 -11.89
C THR A 356 -1.95 15.58 -12.82
N GLU A 357 -2.56 16.76 -13.03
CA GLU A 357 -1.95 17.87 -13.77
C GLU A 357 -0.65 18.34 -13.11
N GLY A 358 -0.63 18.41 -11.78
CA GLY A 358 0.58 18.74 -11.02
C GLY A 358 1.72 17.77 -11.29
N MET A 359 1.44 16.47 -11.34
CA MET A 359 2.43 15.44 -11.67
C MET A 359 2.88 15.50 -13.12
N LEU A 360 1.96 15.76 -14.05
CA LEU A 360 2.28 15.93 -15.47
C LEU A 360 3.26 17.10 -15.67
N LYS A 361 3.01 18.24 -15.02
CA LYS A 361 3.93 19.39 -15.03
C LYS A 361 5.34 19.03 -14.54
N THR A 362 5.43 18.23 -13.47
CA THR A 362 6.73 17.75 -12.97
C THR A 362 7.44 16.85 -13.99
N LEU A 363 6.71 16.03 -14.74
CA LEU A 363 7.27 15.21 -15.82
C LEU A 363 7.71 16.06 -17.02
N ASP A 364 7.01 17.15 -17.33
CA ASP A 364 7.41 18.09 -18.39
C ASP A 364 8.70 18.83 -18.03
N GLU A 365 8.81 19.28 -16.78
CA GLU A 365 10.04 19.89 -16.25
C GLU A 365 11.22 18.89 -16.27
N ALA A 366 10.98 17.62 -15.97
CA ALA A 366 11.98 16.56 -16.06
C ALA A 366 12.40 16.29 -17.52
N GLN A 367 11.44 16.26 -18.45
CA GLN A 367 11.71 16.09 -19.89
C GLN A 367 12.56 17.24 -20.44
N ALA A 368 12.29 18.48 -20.04
CA ALA A 368 13.04 19.65 -20.47
C ALA A 368 14.50 19.65 -19.99
N LYS A 369 14.79 18.98 -18.88
CA LYS A 369 16.15 18.84 -18.32
C LYS A 369 16.91 17.64 -18.90
N LEU A 370 16.28 16.82 -19.74
CA LEU A 370 16.90 15.61 -20.26
C LEU A 370 18.01 15.97 -21.26
N GLU A 371 19.20 15.41 -21.06
CA GLU A 371 20.30 15.53 -22.01
C GLU A 371 20.13 14.56 -23.19
N SER A 372 20.11 15.09 -24.41
CA SER A 372 19.72 14.35 -25.63
C SER A 372 20.78 13.38 -26.17
N ARG A 373 21.94 13.24 -25.52
CA ARG A 373 23.08 12.41 -26.00
C ARG A 373 23.76 11.64 -24.88
N THR A 374 22.97 10.99 -24.03
CA THR A 374 23.49 10.12 -22.96
C THR A 374 23.26 8.65 -23.28
N GLU A 375 24.00 7.77 -22.60
CA GLU A 375 23.80 6.31 -22.72
C GLU A 375 22.42 5.85 -22.22
N PHE A 376 21.76 6.65 -21.39
CA PHE A 376 20.43 6.41 -20.82
C PHE A 376 19.30 7.14 -21.55
N SER A 377 19.61 7.92 -22.60
CA SER A 377 18.65 8.83 -23.24
C SER A 377 17.36 8.13 -23.69
N THR A 378 17.47 6.97 -24.34
CA THR A 378 16.29 6.21 -24.79
C THR A 378 15.50 5.68 -23.61
N ASP A 379 16.16 5.05 -22.63
CA ASP A 379 15.53 4.51 -21.43
C ASP A 379 14.79 5.61 -20.63
N ASP A 380 15.42 6.76 -20.41
CA ASP A 380 14.83 7.88 -19.67
C ASP A 380 13.66 8.54 -20.46
N GLN A 381 13.74 8.64 -21.79
CA GLN A 381 12.63 9.09 -22.64
C GLN A 381 11.43 8.12 -22.60
N CYS A 382 11.69 6.82 -22.66
CA CYS A 382 10.66 5.80 -22.55
C CYS A 382 10.01 5.80 -21.16
N LEU A 383 10.80 6.00 -20.10
CA LEU A 383 10.28 6.16 -18.74
C LEU A 383 9.34 7.37 -18.66
N LEU A 384 9.78 8.55 -19.10
CA LEU A 384 8.95 9.76 -19.07
C LEU A 384 7.68 9.59 -19.92
N SER A 385 7.78 8.94 -21.08
CA SER A 385 6.64 8.62 -21.93
C SER A 385 5.62 7.73 -21.22
N LEU A 386 6.07 6.65 -20.56
CA LEU A 386 5.19 5.77 -19.78
C LEU A 386 4.46 6.54 -18.66
N LEU A 387 5.18 7.37 -17.91
CA LEU A 387 4.61 8.13 -16.78
C LEU A 387 3.65 9.23 -17.26
N LYS A 388 3.96 9.91 -18.38
CA LYS A 388 3.06 10.89 -19.01
C LYS A 388 1.79 10.23 -19.53
N GLY A 389 1.91 9.08 -20.20
CA GLY A 389 0.77 8.30 -20.66
C GLY A 389 -0.17 7.91 -19.52
N LEU A 390 0.37 7.57 -18.33
CA LEU A 390 -0.42 7.31 -17.14
C LEU A 390 -1.19 8.54 -16.64
N CYS A 391 -0.55 9.72 -16.59
CA CYS A 391 -1.22 10.97 -16.23
C CYS A 391 -2.35 11.29 -17.23
N LEU A 392 -2.06 11.25 -18.52
CA LEU A 392 -3.02 11.56 -19.59
C LEU A 392 -4.20 10.59 -19.59
N LYS A 393 -3.95 9.30 -19.36
CA LYS A 393 -4.98 8.29 -19.15
C LYS A 393 -5.94 8.70 -18.04
N HIS A 394 -5.42 9.10 -16.88
CA HIS A 394 -6.24 9.54 -15.75
C HIS A 394 -6.93 10.89 -15.95
N LEU A 395 -6.39 11.75 -16.81
CA LEU A 395 -7.02 13.02 -17.22
C LEU A 395 -8.11 12.82 -18.30
N GLY A 396 -8.28 11.60 -18.83
CA GLY A 396 -9.24 11.29 -19.90
C GLY A 396 -8.72 11.53 -21.32
N HIS A 397 -7.45 11.91 -21.48
CA HIS A 397 -6.78 12.11 -22.77
C HIS A 397 -6.30 10.77 -23.33
N GLN A 398 -7.26 9.93 -23.75
CA GLN A 398 -6.99 8.53 -24.05
C GLN A 398 -6.10 8.32 -25.28
N GLU A 399 -6.33 9.08 -26.36
CA GLU A 399 -5.54 8.97 -27.59
C GLU A 399 -4.08 9.37 -27.37
N GLU A 400 -3.85 10.46 -26.63
CA GLU A 400 -2.50 10.91 -26.27
C GLU A 400 -1.81 9.88 -25.37
N ALA A 401 -2.52 9.30 -24.41
CA ALA A 401 -2.00 8.25 -23.55
C ALA A 401 -1.56 7.00 -24.36
N GLU A 402 -2.40 6.57 -25.31
CA GLU A 402 -2.09 5.47 -26.22
C GLU A 402 -0.87 5.76 -27.10
N HIS A 403 -0.74 6.99 -27.60
CA HIS A 403 0.44 7.43 -28.34
C HIS A 403 1.72 7.29 -27.51
N TYR A 404 1.70 7.74 -26.26
CA TYR A 404 2.84 7.60 -25.36
C TYR A 404 3.19 6.15 -25.03
N PHE A 405 2.21 5.27 -24.83
CA PHE A 405 2.49 3.85 -24.63
C PHE A 405 3.09 3.21 -25.88
N THR A 406 2.54 3.52 -27.06
CA THR A 406 3.07 3.05 -28.35
C THR A 406 4.50 3.52 -28.59
N LEU A 407 4.82 4.77 -28.22
CA LEU A 407 6.17 5.30 -28.32
C LEU A 407 7.20 4.46 -27.55
N VAL A 408 6.84 3.94 -26.37
CA VAL A 408 7.70 3.04 -25.60
C VAL A 408 7.92 1.72 -26.34
N LEU A 409 6.89 1.16 -26.98
CA LEU A 409 6.97 -0.08 -27.74
C LEU A 409 7.85 0.08 -28.99
N CYS A 410 7.70 1.20 -29.72
CA CYS A 410 8.52 1.49 -30.91
C CYS A 410 10.02 1.58 -30.60
N ASN A 411 10.38 1.92 -29.37
CA ASN A 411 11.77 2.04 -28.92
C ASN A 411 12.29 0.80 -28.20
N GLU A 412 11.55 -0.33 -28.20
CA GLU A 412 11.92 -1.56 -27.47
C GLU A 412 13.36 -2.01 -27.75
N THR A 413 13.77 -2.06 -29.01
CA THR A 413 15.11 -2.54 -29.42
C THR A 413 16.25 -1.62 -29.01
N GLN A 414 15.93 -0.37 -28.63
CA GLN A 414 16.89 0.65 -28.23
C GLN A 414 17.03 0.75 -26.70
N ILE A 415 16.13 0.15 -25.91
CA ILE A 415 16.17 0.15 -24.44
C ILE A 415 17.28 -0.79 -23.96
N LYS A 416 18.23 -0.25 -23.19
CA LYS A 416 19.43 -1.00 -22.76
C LYS A 416 19.37 -1.52 -21.32
N TYR A 417 18.67 -0.83 -20.44
CA TYR A 417 18.76 -1.07 -18.99
C TYR A 417 17.38 -1.35 -18.37
N ASP A 418 16.39 -0.52 -18.66
CA ASP A 418 15.08 -0.53 -18.03
C ASP A 418 14.07 -1.38 -18.82
N HIS A 419 14.42 -2.65 -19.05
CA HIS A 419 13.58 -3.62 -19.78
C HIS A 419 12.19 -3.86 -19.18
N TYR A 420 11.91 -3.35 -17.98
CA TYR A 420 10.58 -3.41 -17.39
C TYR A 420 9.61 -2.42 -18.07
N LEU A 421 10.09 -1.39 -18.77
CA LEU A 421 9.26 -0.35 -19.37
C LEU A 421 8.28 -0.91 -20.40
N VAL A 422 8.75 -1.77 -21.30
CA VAL A 422 7.95 -2.35 -22.39
C VAL A 422 6.78 -3.21 -21.88
N PRO A 423 6.98 -4.24 -21.03
CA PRO A 423 5.85 -5.03 -20.51
C PRO A 423 4.90 -4.21 -19.62
N ASN A 424 5.39 -3.14 -18.99
CA ASN A 424 4.52 -2.23 -18.24
C ASN A 424 3.72 -1.28 -19.17
N ALA A 425 4.30 -0.80 -20.27
CA ALA A 425 3.58 -0.03 -21.29
C ALA A 425 2.47 -0.88 -21.94
N LEU A 426 2.75 -2.13 -22.30
CA LEU A 426 1.74 -3.06 -22.80
C LEU A 426 0.61 -3.32 -21.79
N LEU A 427 0.96 -3.46 -20.51
CA LEU A 427 -0.03 -3.62 -19.44
C LEU A 427 -0.94 -2.38 -19.34
N GLU A 428 -0.38 -1.18 -19.30
CA GLU A 428 -1.16 0.05 -19.17
C GLU A 428 -2.00 0.35 -20.42
N HIS A 429 -1.47 0.08 -21.60
CA HIS A 429 -2.20 0.14 -22.87
C HIS A 429 -3.35 -0.87 -22.89
N GLY A 430 -3.10 -2.13 -22.51
CA GLY A 430 -4.15 -3.13 -22.40
C GLY A 430 -5.24 -2.73 -21.39
N LEU A 431 -4.87 -2.12 -20.26
CA LEU A 431 -5.84 -1.59 -19.30
C LEU A 431 -6.67 -0.43 -19.87
N LEU A 432 -6.04 0.48 -20.64
CA LEU A 432 -6.73 1.56 -21.34
C LEU A 432 -7.71 1.00 -22.39
N CYS A 433 -7.31 0.00 -23.17
CA CYS A 433 -8.19 -0.68 -24.12
C CYS A 433 -9.40 -1.32 -23.43
N LEU A 434 -9.23 -1.90 -22.23
CA LEU A 434 -10.36 -2.43 -21.44
C LEU A 434 -11.32 -1.32 -20.99
N GLU A 435 -10.82 -0.16 -20.60
CA GLU A 435 -11.63 1.00 -20.20
C GLU A 435 -12.44 1.56 -21.38
N GLN A 436 -11.91 1.46 -22.60
CA GLN A 436 -12.59 1.82 -23.85
C GLN A 436 -13.52 0.74 -24.41
N GLY A 437 -13.57 -0.45 -23.79
CA GLY A 437 -14.35 -1.58 -24.28
C GLY A 437 -13.70 -2.39 -25.41
N ARG A 438 -12.46 -2.08 -25.83
CA ARG A 438 -11.66 -2.84 -26.82
C ARG A 438 -11.07 -4.11 -26.20
N LYS A 439 -11.92 -5.07 -25.85
CA LYS A 439 -11.53 -6.27 -25.09
C LYS A 439 -10.54 -7.18 -25.83
N ASP A 440 -10.77 -7.44 -27.12
CA ASP A 440 -9.93 -8.38 -27.88
C ASP A 440 -8.49 -7.87 -28.03
N GLU A 441 -8.36 -6.58 -28.30
CA GLU A 441 -7.07 -5.90 -28.37
C GLU A 441 -6.37 -5.88 -27.02
N ALA A 442 -7.11 -5.57 -25.95
CA ALA A 442 -6.57 -5.62 -24.59
C ALA A 442 -6.03 -7.02 -24.24
N ILE A 443 -6.75 -8.09 -24.56
CA ILE A 443 -6.30 -9.46 -24.29
C ILE A 443 -5.01 -9.78 -25.07
N LYS A 444 -4.92 -9.37 -26.35
CA LYS A 444 -3.71 -9.55 -27.16
C LYS A 444 -2.51 -8.84 -26.54
N LEU A 445 -2.66 -7.57 -26.14
CA LEU A 445 -1.60 -6.78 -25.50
C LEU A 445 -1.16 -7.40 -24.16
N LEU A 446 -2.12 -7.81 -23.33
CA LEU A 446 -1.86 -8.41 -22.01
C LEU A 446 -1.17 -9.78 -22.11
N GLU A 447 -1.57 -10.63 -23.06
CA GLU A 447 -0.88 -11.91 -23.29
C GLU A 447 0.52 -11.69 -23.86
N ALA A 448 0.71 -10.74 -24.79
CA ALA A 448 2.04 -10.37 -25.29
C ALA A 448 2.97 -9.91 -24.15
N ALA A 449 2.49 -9.05 -23.26
CA ALA A 449 3.24 -8.58 -22.09
C ALA A 449 3.68 -9.71 -21.15
N LYS A 450 2.90 -10.78 -21.05
CA LYS A 450 3.13 -11.92 -20.18
C LYS A 450 4.07 -12.97 -20.79
N GLN A 451 3.99 -13.19 -22.10
CA GLN A 451 4.67 -14.29 -22.76
C GLN A 451 6.04 -13.89 -23.33
N ASN A 452 6.16 -12.65 -23.80
CA ASN A 452 7.33 -12.21 -24.58
C ASN A 452 8.47 -11.64 -23.71
N TYR A 453 8.21 -11.31 -22.44
CA TYR A 453 9.17 -10.62 -21.57
C TYR A 453 9.44 -11.43 -20.29
N LYS A 454 10.72 -11.57 -19.92
CA LYS A 454 11.17 -12.31 -18.72
C LYS A 454 12.38 -11.65 -18.07
N ASN A 455 12.62 -11.93 -16.80
CA ASN A 455 13.81 -11.53 -16.03
C ASN A 455 14.00 -10.01 -15.84
N TYR A 456 12.92 -9.22 -15.93
CA TYR A 456 12.97 -7.77 -15.75
C TYR A 456 12.67 -7.35 -14.29
N SER A 457 12.96 -6.08 -13.97
CA SER A 457 12.63 -5.48 -12.67
C SER A 457 11.15 -5.58 -12.34
N MET A 458 10.80 -6.05 -11.14
CA MET A 458 9.41 -6.12 -10.66
C MET A 458 8.47 -6.99 -11.51
N GLU A 459 9.00 -7.94 -12.29
CA GLU A 459 8.23 -8.88 -13.14
C GLU A 459 7.05 -9.54 -12.43
N SER A 460 7.28 -10.02 -11.21
CA SER A 460 6.26 -10.66 -10.38
C SER A 460 5.03 -9.80 -10.12
N ARG A 461 5.23 -8.48 -9.96
CA ARG A 461 4.13 -7.51 -9.78
C ARG A 461 3.41 -7.28 -11.10
N THR A 462 4.15 -7.06 -12.19
CA THR A 462 3.58 -6.83 -13.51
C THR A 462 2.73 -8.02 -13.95
N HIS A 463 3.23 -9.25 -13.80
CA HIS A 463 2.47 -10.47 -14.10
C HIS A 463 1.19 -10.59 -13.27
N PHE A 464 1.22 -10.22 -11.99
CA PHE A 464 0.02 -10.24 -11.17
C PHE A 464 -1.04 -9.27 -11.71
N ARG A 465 -0.64 -8.04 -12.05
CA ARG A 465 -1.55 -7.04 -12.63
C ARG A 465 -2.12 -7.50 -13.97
N ILE A 466 -1.28 -8.12 -14.82
CA ILE A 466 -1.72 -8.72 -16.08
C ILE A 466 -2.74 -9.82 -15.84
N GLN A 467 -2.47 -10.78 -14.94
CA GLN A 467 -3.41 -11.86 -14.62
C GLN A 467 -4.74 -11.33 -14.12
N ALA A 468 -4.71 -10.34 -13.22
CA ALA A 468 -5.92 -9.72 -12.69
C ALA A 468 -6.70 -8.96 -13.79
N ALA A 469 -6.01 -8.33 -14.75
CA ALA A 469 -6.63 -7.68 -15.90
C ALA A 469 -7.26 -8.70 -16.87
N LEU A 470 -6.55 -9.79 -17.19
CA LEU A 470 -7.04 -10.89 -18.02
C LEU A 470 -8.27 -11.56 -17.40
N HIS A 471 -8.28 -11.78 -16.08
CA HIS A 471 -9.43 -12.33 -15.38
C HIS A 471 -10.66 -11.41 -15.51
N LYS A 472 -10.48 -10.09 -15.37
CA LYS A 472 -11.56 -9.10 -15.57
C LYS A 472 -12.06 -9.09 -17.02
N ALA A 473 -11.14 -9.17 -17.99
CA ALA A 473 -11.45 -9.17 -19.41
C ALA A 473 -12.26 -10.43 -19.82
N LYS A 474 -11.88 -11.61 -19.31
CA LYS A 474 -12.52 -12.89 -19.62
C LYS A 474 -13.82 -13.11 -18.83
N GLY A 475 -13.86 -12.75 -17.55
CA GLY A 475 -15.04 -12.92 -16.69
C GLY A 475 -16.24 -12.03 -17.05
N THR A 476 -16.05 -10.99 -17.87
CA THR A 476 -17.17 -10.19 -18.41
C THR A 476 -17.83 -10.81 -19.65
N GLY A 477 -17.37 -11.98 -20.11
CA GLY A 477 -18.01 -12.74 -21.20
C GLY A 477 -18.97 -13.84 -20.73
N GLU A 478 -18.84 -14.33 -19.49
CA GLU A 478 -19.61 -15.49 -19.02
C GLU A 478 -20.97 -15.13 -18.39
N ASN A 479 -21.22 -13.85 -18.08
CA ASN A 479 -22.52 -13.40 -17.56
C ASN A 479 -23.59 -13.17 -18.66
N GLY A 480 -23.31 -13.55 -19.92
CA GLY A 480 -24.17 -13.27 -21.08
C GLY A 480 -24.71 -14.51 -21.82
N ILE A 481 -24.44 -15.73 -21.35
CA ILE A 481 -24.91 -16.95 -22.03
C ILE A 481 -25.83 -17.72 -21.09
N HIS A 482 -27.12 -17.65 -21.42
CA HIS A 482 -28.20 -18.56 -21.05
C HIS A 482 -27.81 -19.67 -20.06
N VAL A 483 -28.29 -19.55 -18.82
CA VAL A 483 -28.49 -20.71 -17.96
C VAL A 483 -29.59 -21.54 -18.63
N PRO A 484 -29.36 -22.79 -19.05
CA PRO A 484 -30.45 -23.69 -19.38
C PRO A 484 -31.11 -24.04 -18.06
N SER A 485 -32.34 -23.56 -17.88
CA SER A 485 -33.25 -24.05 -16.85
C SER A 485 -33.50 -25.54 -17.11
N SER A 486 -33.04 -26.41 -16.22
CA SER A 486 -33.42 -27.82 -16.19
C SER A 486 -33.09 -28.43 -14.83
N PRO A 487 -33.84 -29.46 -14.40
CA PRO A 487 -35.30 -29.56 -14.29
C PRO A 487 -35.78 -29.51 -12.83
#